data_AF-A0A2K2DL15-F1
#
_entry.id   AF-A0A2K2DL15-F1
#
_cell.length_a   1.000
_cell.length_b   1.000
_cell.length_c   1.000
_cell.angle_alpha   90.00
_cell.angle_beta   90.00
_cell.angle_gamma   90.00
#
_symmetry.space_group_name_H-M   'P 1'
#
loop_
_entity.id
_entity.type
_entity.pdbx_description
1 polymer ?
#
loop_
_entity_poly.entity_id
_entity_poly.type
_entity_poly.pdbx_seq_one_letter_code
_entity_poly.pdbx_strand_id
1 'polypeptide(L)'
;MNMAPSLAKLAEKALDEMPHWPWQSVVDAVRQCERLLPLAESTGVLGRVAGALLSHMAVVGDATPTSSSPESSAFRFSCDTKSSASLFSSTARCNGSSRTWWFEDLVVVLSPGMLERLARALLARGADHGVVARFLFYYLKCRLAGAANAEDKAAMLEAVIIVIADDLDRSSVSCKGLFGILRVASPLRLAGACQDRLVAMIGRKLDHATLDNLLVQAPCSGKKTRGGGGSLYDVGLVLRFLEAFLREEPEPARLKKVGALVDLYLAEVAPDPSLRPARFVELATALPPAARDCHDALYRAIDVYFQVHGRLTDEEKMKICKGINYERLSPDCCKHLARNAGFPTRAAVQALASQHAVLKGIIRHSGPMKPPPPSAPPATGKHQRDGHDDGGDQQQVVLYASRLELSLENQSLKSLLDGMNWRMMELEKVCSRMKTQMNKMKASRRGGVAAGCTARSLPRMCS
;
A
#
# COMPACT_ATOMS: atom_id res chain seq x y z
N MET A 1 -16.09 -71.12 -4.47
CA MET A 1 -15.33 -70.61 -3.31
C MET A 1 -15.11 -69.12 -3.52
N ASN A 2 -15.88 -68.27 -2.83
CA ASN A 2 -15.63 -66.83 -2.84
C ASN A 2 -14.35 -66.58 -2.05
N MET A 3 -13.24 -66.33 -2.75
CA MET A 3 -12.00 -65.89 -2.12
C MET A 3 -12.31 -64.59 -1.38
N ALA A 4 -12.14 -64.59 -0.05
CA ALA A 4 -12.31 -63.39 0.76
C ALA A 4 -11.50 -62.24 0.14
N PRO A 5 -12.06 -61.04 0.00
CA PRO A 5 -11.33 -59.92 -0.58
C PRO A 5 -10.06 -59.68 0.23
N SER A 6 -8.94 -59.45 -0.46
CA SER A 6 -7.68 -59.14 0.22
C SER A 6 -7.85 -57.88 1.07
N LEU A 7 -7.18 -57.83 2.23
CA LEU A 7 -7.22 -56.67 3.13
C LEU A 7 -6.92 -55.36 2.40
N ALA A 8 -6.01 -55.39 1.41
CA ALA A 8 -5.69 -54.26 0.56
C ALA A 8 -6.91 -53.75 -0.26
N LYS A 9 -7.69 -54.65 -0.87
CA LYS A 9 -8.89 -54.27 -1.64
C LYS A 9 -10.00 -53.72 -0.75
N LEU A 10 -10.14 -54.28 0.46
CA LEU A 10 -11.08 -53.73 1.45
C LEU A 10 -10.66 -52.35 1.93
N ALA A 11 -9.36 -52.13 2.16
CA ALA A 11 -8.82 -50.84 2.55
C ALA A 11 -8.97 -49.79 1.44
N GLU A 12 -8.68 -50.14 0.18
CA GLU A 12 -8.88 -49.26 -0.96
C GLU A 12 -10.35 -48.85 -1.11
N LYS A 13 -11.27 -49.82 -1.00
CA LYS A 13 -12.70 -49.55 -1.05
C LYS A 13 -13.15 -48.63 0.09
N ALA A 14 -12.66 -48.85 1.31
CA ALA A 14 -12.97 -48.00 2.44
C ALA A 14 -12.49 -46.56 2.23
N LEU A 15 -11.29 -46.37 1.67
CA LEU A 15 -10.74 -45.05 1.34
C LEU A 15 -11.52 -44.34 0.23
N ASP A 16 -12.11 -45.07 -0.71
CA ASP A 16 -12.96 -44.50 -1.76
C ASP A 16 -14.32 -44.04 -1.22
N GLU A 17 -14.83 -44.70 -0.17
CA GLU A 17 -16.06 -44.33 0.53
C GLU A 17 -15.86 -43.17 1.53
N MET A 18 -14.61 -42.72 1.75
CA MET A 18 -14.24 -41.70 2.73
C MET A 18 -14.96 -40.34 2.61
N PRO A 19 -15.34 -39.83 1.42
CA PRO A 19 -16.16 -38.61 1.31
C PRO A 19 -17.54 -38.70 1.98
N HIS A 20 -18.02 -39.92 2.29
CA HIS A 20 -19.29 -40.17 2.97
C HIS A 20 -19.11 -40.47 4.47
N TRP A 21 -17.87 -40.50 4.95
CA TRP A 21 -17.60 -40.70 6.37
C TRP A 21 -18.10 -39.51 7.19
N PRO A 22 -18.41 -39.69 8.49
CA PRO A 22 -18.69 -38.56 9.35
C PRO A 22 -17.44 -37.67 9.45
N TRP A 23 -17.66 -36.36 9.50
CA TRP A 23 -16.59 -35.34 9.50
C TRP A 23 -15.46 -35.65 10.51
N GLN A 24 -15.81 -36.03 11.73
CA GLN A 24 -14.83 -36.35 12.79
C GLN A 24 -13.91 -37.52 12.40
N SER A 25 -14.41 -38.53 11.69
CA SER A 25 -13.58 -39.63 11.19
C SER A 25 -12.62 -39.18 10.08
N VAL A 26 -13.01 -38.20 9.25
CA VAL A 26 -12.11 -37.61 8.25
C VAL A 26 -11.03 -36.77 8.94
N VAL A 27 -11.37 -36.01 9.99
CA VAL A 27 -10.40 -35.26 10.81
C VAL A 27 -9.42 -36.21 11.52
N ASP A 28 -9.91 -37.33 12.07
CA ASP A 28 -9.05 -38.37 12.64
C ASP A 28 -8.15 -39.01 11.58
N ALA A 29 -8.63 -39.20 10.35
CA ALA A 29 -7.81 -39.68 9.24
C ALA A 29 -6.68 -38.70 8.89
N VAL A 30 -6.90 -37.38 8.95
CA VAL A 30 -5.83 -36.37 8.83
C VAL A 30 -4.76 -36.59 9.91
N ARG A 31 -5.18 -36.78 11.17
CA ARG A 31 -4.26 -37.04 12.28
C ARG A 31 -3.45 -38.33 12.08
N GLN A 32 -4.09 -39.37 11.56
CA GLN A 32 -3.43 -40.64 11.28
C GLN A 32 -2.46 -40.55 10.11
N CYS A 33 -2.77 -39.77 9.07
CA CYS A 33 -1.84 -39.52 7.96
C CYS A 33 -0.51 -38.97 8.46
N GLU A 34 -0.53 -38.11 9.48
CA GLU A 34 0.70 -37.53 10.06
C GLU A 34 1.61 -38.58 10.66
N ARG A 35 1.04 -39.55 11.39
CA ARG A 35 1.78 -40.67 11.98
C ARG A 35 2.35 -41.63 10.95
N LEU A 36 1.74 -41.65 9.76
CA LEU A 36 2.08 -42.54 8.66
C LEU A 36 2.94 -41.86 7.60
N LEU A 37 3.41 -40.62 7.82
CA LEU A 37 4.35 -39.97 6.89
C LEU A 37 5.71 -40.69 6.89
N PRO A 38 6.35 -40.90 5.71
CA PRO A 38 5.95 -40.44 4.38
C PRO A 38 5.05 -41.42 3.59
N LEU A 39 4.72 -42.59 4.14
CA LEU A 39 3.96 -43.64 3.46
C LEU A 39 2.55 -43.16 3.03
N ALA A 40 1.91 -42.31 3.81
CA ALA A 40 0.61 -41.73 3.47
C ALA A 40 0.64 -40.87 2.18
N GLU A 41 1.79 -40.28 1.85
CA GLU A 41 1.97 -39.51 0.60
C GLU A 41 2.23 -40.45 -0.58
N SER A 42 3.14 -41.42 -0.43
CA SER A 42 3.49 -42.34 -1.52
C SER A 42 2.33 -43.25 -1.94
N THR A 43 1.41 -43.54 -1.02
CA THR A 43 0.18 -44.31 -1.27
C THR A 43 -1.00 -43.46 -1.76
N GLY A 44 -0.85 -42.12 -1.79
CA GLY A 44 -1.91 -41.19 -2.19
C GLY A 44 -3.06 -41.03 -1.18
N VAL A 45 -2.95 -41.62 0.02
CA VAL A 45 -3.97 -41.54 1.08
C VAL A 45 -4.20 -40.09 1.49
N LEU A 46 -3.14 -39.29 1.63
CA LEU A 46 -3.27 -37.87 1.95
C LEU A 46 -4.10 -37.11 0.91
N GLY A 47 -3.93 -37.43 -0.37
CA GLY A 47 -4.70 -36.83 -1.47
C GLY A 47 -6.18 -37.23 -1.41
N ARG A 48 -6.50 -38.47 -1.01
CA ARG A 48 -7.88 -38.91 -0.79
C ARG A 48 -8.50 -38.18 0.42
N VAL A 49 -7.75 -38.03 1.52
CA VAL A 49 -8.23 -37.32 2.73
C VAL A 49 -8.51 -35.86 2.41
N ALA A 50 -7.61 -35.17 1.70
CA ALA A 50 -7.85 -33.81 1.20
C ALA A 50 -9.10 -33.75 0.30
N GLY A 51 -9.35 -34.79 -0.49
CA GLY A 51 -10.56 -34.93 -1.29
C GLY A 51 -11.85 -35.04 -0.47
N ALA A 52 -11.86 -35.90 0.54
CA ALA A 52 -12.99 -36.03 1.44
C ALA A 52 -13.27 -34.70 2.18
N LEU A 53 -12.21 -34.04 2.67
CA LEU A 53 -12.33 -32.71 3.27
C LEU A 53 -12.97 -31.70 2.32
N LEU A 54 -12.49 -31.64 1.07
CA LEU A 54 -13.03 -30.74 0.05
C LEU A 54 -14.50 -31.04 -0.26
N SER A 55 -14.89 -32.32 -0.34
CA SER A 55 -16.29 -32.72 -0.54
C SER A 55 -17.19 -32.25 0.61
N HIS A 56 -16.77 -32.42 1.86
CA HIS A 56 -17.51 -31.89 3.01
C HIS A 56 -17.61 -30.36 3.00
N MET A 57 -16.56 -29.67 2.56
CA MET A 57 -16.56 -28.21 2.44
C MET A 57 -17.49 -27.71 1.33
N ALA A 58 -17.66 -28.47 0.25
CA ALA A 58 -18.50 -28.10 -0.89
C ALA A 58 -20.01 -28.21 -0.61
N VAL A 59 -20.43 -29.26 0.12
CA VAL A 59 -21.85 -29.55 0.41
C VAL A 59 -22.57 -28.43 1.19
N VAL A 60 -21.82 -27.59 1.91
CA VAL A 60 -22.37 -26.51 2.75
C VAL A 60 -22.38 -25.15 2.01
N GLY A 61 -21.81 -25.08 0.80
CA GLY A 61 -21.63 -23.85 0.03
C GLY A 61 -22.86 -23.30 -0.70
N ASP A 62 -23.92 -24.10 -0.88
CA ASP A 62 -25.07 -23.74 -1.73
C ASP A 62 -26.22 -23.01 -1.00
N ALA A 63 -26.10 -22.78 0.31
CA ALA A 63 -27.09 -21.98 1.04
C ALA A 63 -26.68 -20.50 1.12
N THR A 64 -27.24 -19.71 0.19
CA THR A 64 -27.39 -18.23 0.16
C THR A 64 -26.38 -17.39 -0.66
N PRO A 65 -26.86 -16.57 -1.62
CA PRO A 65 -26.05 -15.56 -2.30
C PRO A 65 -26.17 -14.25 -1.52
N THR A 66 -25.12 -13.87 -0.79
CA THR A 66 -24.97 -12.47 -0.37
C THR A 66 -23.64 -11.94 -0.87
N SER A 67 -23.76 -11.02 -1.82
CA SER A 67 -22.71 -10.08 -2.20
C SER A 67 -22.28 -9.31 -0.95
N SER A 68 -21.05 -9.52 -0.49
CA SER A 68 -20.40 -8.55 0.37
C SER A 68 -18.92 -8.48 0.03
N SER A 69 -18.52 -7.28 -0.34
CA SER A 69 -17.17 -6.74 -0.50
C SER A 69 -16.11 -7.42 0.39
N PRO A 70 -14.87 -7.65 -0.09
CA PRO A 70 -13.77 -8.23 0.69
C PRO A 70 -13.20 -7.27 1.76
N GLU A 71 -14.02 -6.41 2.34
CA GLU A 71 -13.67 -5.58 3.49
C GLU A 71 -14.42 -6.08 4.73
N SER A 72 -14.06 -7.28 5.22
CA SER A 72 -14.36 -7.62 6.60
C SER A 72 -13.30 -7.00 7.51
N SER A 73 -13.68 -5.89 8.14
CA SER A 73 -12.94 -5.16 9.16
C SER A 73 -12.72 -5.94 10.48
N ALA A 74 -12.71 -7.28 10.46
CA ALA A 74 -12.57 -8.13 11.64
C ALA A 74 -11.11 -8.30 12.14
N PHE A 75 -10.13 -7.81 11.39
CA PHE A 75 -8.72 -7.86 11.78
C PHE A 75 -8.19 -6.45 12.08
N ARG A 76 -8.43 -5.96 13.30
CA ARG A 76 -7.71 -4.78 13.82
C ARG A 76 -6.40 -5.22 14.44
N PHE A 77 -5.31 -5.09 13.69
CA PHE A 77 -3.97 -4.99 14.26
C PHE A 77 -3.86 -3.60 14.87
N SER A 78 -3.97 -3.47 16.19
CA SER A 78 -3.80 -2.19 16.88
C SER A 78 -2.32 -1.80 16.88
N CYS A 79 -2.02 -0.58 16.42
CA CYS A 79 -0.68 -0.02 16.37
C CYS A 79 -0.43 0.83 17.62
N ASP A 80 -0.08 0.19 18.73
CA ASP A 80 0.51 0.90 19.88
C ASP A 80 1.95 0.41 20.09
N THR A 81 2.90 1.34 19.97
CA THR A 81 4.36 1.15 19.97
C THR A 81 4.94 0.61 21.30
N LYS A 82 4.08 0.15 22.23
CA LYS A 82 4.46 -0.37 23.55
C LYS A 82 3.81 -1.70 23.95
N SER A 83 3.07 -2.38 23.06
CA SER A 83 2.51 -3.70 23.41
C SER A 83 2.47 -4.67 22.24
N SER A 84 3.58 -5.38 22.04
CA SER A 84 3.71 -6.54 21.14
C SER A 84 2.77 -7.71 21.50
N ALA A 85 2.08 -7.63 22.64
CA ALA A 85 1.11 -8.64 23.09
C ALA A 85 -0.33 -8.40 22.58
N SER A 86 -0.66 -7.21 22.06
CA SER A 86 -2.06 -6.86 21.71
C SER A 86 -2.49 -7.18 20.28
N LEU A 87 -1.55 -7.61 19.41
CA LEU A 87 -1.79 -7.84 17.98
C LEU A 87 -2.85 -8.92 17.67
N PHE A 88 -3.16 -9.77 18.64
CA PHE A 88 -4.15 -10.85 18.55
C PHE A 88 -5.19 -10.86 19.68
N SER A 89 -5.19 -9.85 20.55
CA SER A 89 -5.98 -9.85 21.80
C SER A 89 -7.50 -9.69 21.59
N SER A 90 -7.94 -9.46 20.35
CA SER A 90 -9.36 -9.58 20.02
C SER A 90 -9.74 -11.05 19.84
N THR A 91 -10.15 -11.68 20.93
CA THR A 91 -11.07 -12.85 20.94
C THR A 91 -12.44 -12.43 20.42
N ALA A 92 -12.48 -11.83 19.23
CA ALA A 92 -13.66 -11.90 18.40
C ALA A 92 -13.78 -13.38 18.01
N ARG A 93 -14.70 -14.09 18.67
CA ARG A 93 -15.30 -15.29 18.09
C ARG A 93 -15.60 -14.95 16.64
N CYS A 94 -15.03 -15.70 15.71
CA CYS A 94 -15.39 -15.58 14.31
C CYS A 94 -16.89 -15.84 14.25
N ASN A 95 -17.72 -14.80 14.13
CA ASN A 95 -19.16 -14.99 13.94
C ASN A 95 -19.28 -15.86 12.68
N GLY A 96 -19.76 -17.09 12.90
CA GLY A 96 -19.65 -18.19 11.97
C GLY A 96 -20.20 -17.83 10.59
N SER A 97 -19.28 -17.54 9.66
CA SER A 97 -19.60 -17.70 8.26
C SER A 97 -19.76 -19.20 8.01
N SER A 98 -20.80 -19.60 7.28
CA SER A 98 -21.07 -20.99 6.85
C SER A 98 -19.85 -21.67 6.22
N ARG A 99 -18.83 -20.90 5.77
CA ARG A 99 -17.63 -21.40 5.09
C ARG A 99 -16.42 -21.64 6.00
N THR A 100 -16.48 -21.36 7.30
CA THR A 100 -15.32 -21.47 8.24
C THR A 100 -15.55 -22.37 9.44
N TRP A 101 -16.67 -23.11 9.50
CA TRP A 101 -17.01 -23.99 10.64
C TRP A 101 -15.95 -25.06 10.93
N TRP A 102 -15.27 -25.55 9.89
CA TRP A 102 -14.27 -26.62 10.00
C TRP A 102 -12.90 -26.16 10.53
N PHE A 103 -12.69 -24.85 10.67
CA PHE A 103 -11.39 -24.29 11.01
C PHE A 103 -10.92 -24.72 12.41
N GLU A 104 -11.83 -24.75 13.38
CA GLU A 104 -11.52 -25.10 14.77
C GLU A 104 -11.00 -26.53 14.90
N ASP A 105 -11.66 -27.47 14.23
CA ASP A 105 -11.31 -28.89 14.27
C ASP A 105 -9.94 -29.16 13.65
N LEU A 106 -9.65 -28.57 12.47
CA LEU A 106 -8.38 -28.81 11.78
C LEU A 106 -7.20 -28.09 12.45
N VAL A 107 -7.39 -26.90 13.04
CA VAL A 107 -6.29 -26.19 13.72
C VAL A 107 -5.71 -26.98 14.89
N VAL A 108 -6.54 -27.74 15.60
CA VAL A 108 -6.10 -28.55 16.75
C VAL A 108 -5.25 -29.74 16.29
N VAL A 109 -5.57 -30.32 15.13
CA VAL A 109 -4.95 -31.57 14.66
C VAL A 109 -3.65 -31.33 13.88
N LEU A 110 -3.52 -30.22 13.15
CA LEU A 110 -2.41 -30.03 12.21
C LEU A 110 -1.10 -29.60 12.89
N SER A 111 -0.01 -30.34 12.70
CA SER A 111 1.34 -29.78 12.90
C SER A 111 1.74 -28.84 11.76
N PRO A 112 2.81 -28.02 11.91
CA PRO A 112 3.29 -27.15 10.83
C PRO A 112 3.60 -27.92 9.54
N GLY A 113 4.21 -29.11 9.67
CA GLY A 113 4.54 -29.96 8.52
C GLY A 113 3.31 -30.58 7.87
N MET A 114 2.29 -30.96 8.65
CA MET A 114 1.04 -31.49 8.08
C MET A 114 0.20 -30.37 7.45
N LEU A 115 0.23 -29.16 8.02
CA LEU A 115 -0.45 -27.99 7.46
C LEU A 115 0.01 -27.71 6.02
N GLU A 116 1.32 -27.69 5.79
CA GLU A 116 1.89 -27.43 4.46
C GLU A 116 1.40 -28.47 3.43
N ARG A 117 1.52 -29.76 3.78
CA ARG A 117 1.14 -30.87 2.91
C ARG A 117 -0.35 -30.89 2.62
N LEU A 118 -1.18 -30.70 3.65
CA LEU A 118 -2.63 -30.69 3.50
C LEU A 118 -3.09 -29.48 2.67
N ALA A 119 -2.55 -28.29 2.92
CA ALA A 119 -2.90 -27.10 2.14
C ALA A 119 -2.55 -27.29 0.65
N ARG A 120 -1.37 -27.82 0.35
CA ARG A 120 -0.96 -28.16 -1.03
C ARG A 120 -1.89 -29.20 -1.66
N ALA A 121 -2.25 -30.25 -0.93
CA ALA A 121 -3.16 -31.28 -1.40
C ALA A 121 -4.59 -30.75 -1.65
N LEU A 122 -5.07 -29.81 -0.82
CA LEU A 122 -6.36 -29.13 -1.02
C LEU A 122 -6.34 -28.25 -2.27
N LEU A 123 -5.28 -27.44 -2.44
CA LEU A 123 -5.13 -26.54 -3.59
C LEU A 123 -4.98 -27.32 -4.91
N ALA A 124 -4.20 -28.40 -4.92
CA ALA A 124 -4.06 -29.29 -6.07
C ALA A 124 -5.40 -29.92 -6.53
N ARG A 125 -6.41 -29.92 -5.66
CA ARG A 125 -7.76 -30.45 -5.92
C ARG A 125 -8.81 -29.36 -6.18
N GLY A 126 -8.38 -28.10 -6.33
CA GLY A 126 -9.25 -26.98 -6.67
C GLY A 126 -9.95 -26.32 -5.48
N ALA A 127 -9.40 -26.45 -4.27
CA ALA A 127 -9.87 -25.62 -3.15
C ALA A 127 -9.67 -24.13 -3.44
N ASP A 128 -10.65 -23.30 -3.04
CA ASP A 128 -10.56 -21.85 -3.20
C ASP A 128 -9.36 -21.27 -2.45
N HIS A 129 -8.46 -20.60 -3.17
CA HIS A 129 -7.24 -19.99 -2.61
C HIS A 129 -7.55 -19.00 -1.49
N GLY A 130 -8.67 -18.26 -1.58
CA GLY A 130 -9.11 -17.32 -0.54
C GLY A 130 -9.56 -18.01 0.76
N VAL A 131 -10.25 -19.15 0.66
CA VAL A 131 -10.61 -20.00 1.80
C VAL A 131 -9.36 -20.55 2.48
N VAL A 132 -8.43 -21.12 1.70
CA VAL A 132 -7.17 -21.67 2.23
C VAL A 132 -6.34 -20.56 2.89
N ALA A 133 -6.19 -19.40 2.25
CA ALA A 133 -5.49 -18.26 2.84
C ALA A 133 -6.09 -17.86 4.20
N ARG A 134 -7.42 -17.72 4.29
CA ARG A 134 -8.11 -17.42 5.56
C ARG A 134 -7.86 -18.48 6.63
N PHE A 135 -7.84 -19.75 6.24
CA PHE A 135 -7.51 -20.84 7.16
C PHE A 135 -6.08 -20.73 7.69
N LEU A 136 -5.10 -20.42 6.84
CA LEU A 136 -3.70 -20.23 7.27
C LEU A 136 -3.56 -19.07 8.28
N PHE A 137 -4.22 -17.94 8.03
CA PHE A 137 -4.23 -16.82 8.99
C PHE A 137 -4.92 -17.19 10.31
N TYR A 138 -6.00 -17.97 10.24
CA TYR A 138 -6.70 -18.48 11.42
C TYR A 138 -5.82 -19.44 12.22
N TYR A 139 -5.13 -20.37 11.53
CA TYR A 139 -4.16 -21.28 12.12
C TYR A 139 -3.06 -20.53 12.88
N LEU A 140 -2.44 -19.51 12.24
CA LEU A 140 -1.45 -18.66 12.91
C LEU A 140 -2.04 -17.96 14.14
N LYS A 141 -3.22 -17.36 14.02
CA LYS A 141 -3.86 -16.66 15.14
C LYS A 141 -4.04 -17.57 16.36
N CYS A 142 -4.59 -18.76 16.16
CA CYS A 142 -4.88 -19.70 17.25
C CYS A 142 -3.60 -20.31 17.84
N ARG A 143 -2.68 -20.75 16.99
CA ARG A 143 -1.52 -21.53 17.43
C ARG A 143 -0.39 -20.66 17.97
N LEU A 144 -0.21 -19.45 17.45
CA LEU A 144 0.80 -18.53 17.98
C LEU A 144 0.44 -18.03 19.39
N ALA A 145 -0.86 -17.91 19.71
CA ALA A 145 -1.33 -17.56 21.04
C ALA A 145 -1.06 -18.67 22.08
N GLY A 146 -1.16 -19.94 21.67
CA GLY A 146 -0.92 -21.10 22.54
C GLY A 146 0.53 -21.59 22.61
N ALA A 147 1.42 -21.15 21.70
CA ALA A 147 2.79 -21.64 21.66
C ALA A 147 3.69 -21.03 22.74
N ALA A 148 4.39 -21.90 23.49
CA ALA A 148 5.31 -21.51 24.56
C ALA A 148 6.66 -21.04 24.02
N ASN A 149 7.19 -21.71 22.99
CA ASN A 149 8.56 -21.51 22.51
C ASN A 149 8.63 -20.66 21.23
N ALA A 150 9.71 -19.89 21.09
CA ALA A 150 9.95 -19.08 19.89
C ALA A 150 10.20 -19.95 18.65
N GLU A 151 10.80 -21.12 18.81
CA GLU A 151 11.08 -22.08 17.74
C GLU A 151 9.78 -22.65 17.14
N ASP A 152 8.82 -23.04 17.99
CA ASP A 152 7.51 -23.52 17.52
C ASP A 152 6.76 -22.41 16.75
N LYS A 153 6.85 -21.16 17.23
CA LYS A 153 6.29 -20.00 16.54
C LYS A 153 6.93 -19.78 15.17
N ALA A 154 8.26 -19.91 15.09
CA ALA A 154 9.00 -19.81 13.84
C ALA A 154 8.58 -20.92 12.87
N ALA A 155 8.55 -22.19 13.30
CA ALA A 155 8.15 -23.32 12.46
C ALA A 155 6.73 -23.15 11.88
N MET A 156 5.79 -22.65 12.68
CA MET A 156 4.42 -22.36 12.22
C MET A 156 4.36 -21.23 11.19
N LEU A 157 5.10 -20.14 11.43
CA LEU A 157 5.17 -19.03 10.49
C LEU A 157 5.85 -19.45 9.18
N GLU A 158 6.93 -20.22 9.25
CA GLU A 158 7.64 -20.73 8.07
C GLU A 158 6.75 -21.62 7.22
N ALA A 159 6.05 -22.59 7.82
CA ALA A 159 5.11 -23.44 7.09
C ALA A 159 4.06 -22.62 6.35
N VAL A 160 3.48 -21.61 7.01
CA VAL A 160 2.47 -20.73 6.40
C VAL A 160 3.07 -19.85 5.31
N ILE A 161 4.26 -19.28 5.52
CA ILE A 161 4.96 -18.47 4.52
C ILE A 161 5.27 -19.30 3.27
N ILE A 162 5.68 -20.56 3.42
CA ILE A 162 5.95 -21.47 2.31
C ILE A 162 4.68 -21.70 1.48
N VAL A 163 3.56 -22.09 2.11
CA VAL A 163 2.29 -22.31 1.41
C VAL A 163 1.81 -21.03 0.70
N ILE A 164 1.88 -19.88 1.36
CA ILE A 164 1.48 -18.59 0.77
C ILE A 164 2.36 -18.24 -0.44
N ALA A 165 3.67 -18.48 -0.35
CA ALA A 165 4.61 -18.10 -1.40
C ALA A 165 4.58 -19.02 -2.63
N ASP A 166 4.40 -20.33 -2.41
CA ASP A 166 4.57 -21.35 -3.44
C ASP A 166 3.25 -21.87 -4.03
N ASP A 167 2.18 -21.94 -3.22
CA ASP A 167 0.95 -22.64 -3.61
C ASP A 167 -0.27 -21.69 -3.77
N LEU A 168 -0.26 -20.50 -3.15
CA LEU A 168 -1.40 -19.58 -3.18
C LEU A 168 -1.33 -18.50 -4.27
N ASP A 169 -2.49 -18.19 -4.84
CA ASP A 169 -2.65 -17.05 -5.74
C ASP A 169 -2.37 -15.73 -5.03
N ARG A 170 -1.64 -14.84 -5.71
CA ARG A 170 -1.25 -13.53 -5.17
C ARG A 170 -2.45 -12.69 -4.72
N SER A 171 -3.60 -12.81 -5.38
CA SER A 171 -4.82 -12.06 -5.05
C SER A 171 -5.49 -12.54 -3.77
N SER A 172 -5.25 -13.79 -3.34
CA SER A 172 -5.91 -14.41 -2.18
C SER A 172 -5.46 -13.83 -0.85
N VAL A 173 -4.29 -13.18 -0.81
CA VAL A 173 -3.66 -12.69 0.42
C VAL A 173 -3.56 -11.16 0.41
N SER A 174 -4.04 -10.54 1.50
CA SER A 174 -4.03 -9.09 1.64
C SER A 174 -2.65 -8.56 2.05
N CYS A 175 -2.32 -7.34 1.61
CA CYS A 175 -1.08 -6.64 2.02
C CYS A 175 -1.01 -6.50 3.55
N LYS A 176 -2.13 -6.14 4.18
CA LYS A 176 -2.27 -6.06 5.65
C LYS A 176 -1.93 -7.39 6.35
N GLY A 177 -2.38 -8.51 5.79
CA GLY A 177 -2.08 -9.84 6.33
C GLY A 177 -0.59 -10.16 6.30
N LEU A 178 0.10 -9.85 5.19
CA LEU A 178 1.55 -10.06 5.07
C LEU A 178 2.34 -9.21 6.07
N PHE A 179 1.99 -7.93 6.25
CA PHE A 179 2.59 -7.09 7.29
C PHE A 179 2.25 -7.58 8.72
N GLY A 180 1.09 -8.19 8.92
CA GLY A 180 0.74 -8.89 10.15
C GLY A 180 1.70 -10.04 10.44
N ILE A 181 1.98 -10.89 9.45
CA ILE A 181 2.97 -11.97 9.55
C ILE A 181 4.36 -11.40 9.85
N LEU A 182 4.79 -10.37 9.11
CA LEU A 182 6.09 -9.71 9.30
C LEU A 182 6.30 -9.22 10.73
N ARG A 183 5.29 -8.57 11.34
CA ARG A 183 5.38 -8.03 12.70
C ARG A 183 5.56 -9.11 13.76
N VAL A 184 4.99 -10.30 13.54
CA VAL A 184 5.16 -11.43 14.46
C VAL A 184 6.45 -12.20 14.19
N ALA A 185 6.87 -12.24 12.93
CA ALA A 185 8.11 -12.84 12.49
C ALA A 185 9.35 -12.03 12.89
N SER A 186 9.27 -10.70 12.97
CA SER A 186 10.45 -9.83 13.18
C SER A 186 11.25 -10.08 14.46
N PRO A 187 10.65 -10.39 15.64
CA PRO A 187 11.44 -10.77 16.81
C PRO A 187 11.93 -12.23 16.77
N LEU A 188 11.48 -13.03 15.79
CA LEU A 188 11.79 -14.44 15.67
C LEU A 188 12.94 -14.67 14.69
N ARG A 189 13.69 -15.76 14.90
CA ARG A 189 14.76 -16.18 13.99
C ARG A 189 14.19 -17.14 12.95
N LEU A 190 13.52 -16.59 11.94
CA LEU A 190 13.10 -17.39 10.79
C LEU A 190 14.30 -17.80 9.94
N ALA A 191 14.18 -18.92 9.23
CA ALA A 191 15.10 -19.31 8.17
C ALA A 191 15.21 -18.19 7.13
N GLY A 192 16.44 -17.90 6.67
CA GLY A 192 16.71 -16.79 5.74
C GLY A 192 15.86 -16.87 4.47
N ALA A 193 15.72 -18.07 3.89
CA ALA A 193 14.88 -18.30 2.71
C ALA A 193 13.40 -17.96 2.96
N CYS A 194 12.86 -18.24 4.15
CA CYS A 194 11.49 -17.88 4.51
C CYS A 194 11.33 -16.36 4.68
N GLN A 195 12.32 -15.70 5.28
CA GLN A 195 12.33 -14.24 5.39
C GLN A 195 12.35 -13.59 4.00
N ASP A 196 13.17 -14.10 3.08
CA ASP A 196 13.27 -13.58 1.72
C ASP A 196 11.98 -13.80 0.92
N ARG A 197 11.30 -14.93 1.11
CA ARG A 197 9.97 -15.19 0.54
C ARG A 197 8.94 -14.19 1.06
N LEU A 198 8.91 -13.92 2.37
CA LEU A 198 8.00 -12.94 2.97
C LEU A 198 8.27 -11.53 2.43
N VAL A 199 9.53 -11.12 2.36
CA VAL A 199 9.96 -9.84 1.79
C VAL A 199 9.55 -9.73 0.32
N ALA A 200 9.73 -10.79 -0.46
CA ALA A 200 9.30 -10.82 -1.85
C ALA A 200 7.78 -10.63 -1.96
N MET A 201 6.98 -11.36 -1.20
CA MET A 201 5.51 -11.23 -1.22
C MET A 201 5.04 -9.82 -0.84
N ILE A 202 5.67 -9.20 0.16
CA ILE A 202 5.35 -7.82 0.58
C ILE A 202 5.75 -6.83 -0.51
N GLY A 203 6.96 -6.95 -1.05
CA GLY A 203 7.46 -6.10 -2.14
C GLY A 203 6.51 -6.11 -3.34
N ARG A 204 6.01 -7.28 -3.74
CA ARG A 204 5.03 -7.41 -4.84
C ARG A 204 3.70 -6.67 -4.62
N LYS A 205 3.35 -6.35 -3.37
CA LYS A 205 2.10 -5.65 -2.98
C LYS A 205 2.36 -4.28 -2.34
N LEU A 206 3.56 -3.72 -2.54
CA LEU A 206 3.97 -2.49 -1.89
C LEU A 206 3.09 -1.28 -2.27
N ASP A 207 2.49 -1.30 -3.45
CA ASP A 207 1.50 -0.32 -3.92
C ASP A 207 0.17 -0.35 -3.12
N HIS A 208 -0.06 -1.37 -2.31
CA HIS A 208 -1.19 -1.45 -1.37
C HIS A 208 -0.79 -1.15 0.08
N ALA A 209 0.48 -0.87 0.35
CA ALA A 209 0.96 -0.57 1.69
C ALA A 209 0.67 0.89 2.09
N THR A 210 0.59 1.11 3.40
CA THR A 210 0.50 2.43 4.03
C THR A 210 1.80 2.77 4.74
N LEU A 211 1.99 4.04 5.11
CA LEU A 211 3.17 4.46 5.87
C LEU A 211 3.35 3.63 7.15
N ASP A 212 2.27 3.43 7.92
CA ASP A 212 2.26 2.61 9.15
C ASP A 212 2.73 1.17 8.95
N ASN A 213 2.60 0.63 7.73
CA ASN A 213 3.11 -0.70 7.42
C ASN A 213 4.65 -0.71 7.32
N LEU A 214 5.26 0.38 6.84
CA LEU A 214 6.71 0.50 6.67
C LEU A 214 7.46 0.86 7.95
N LEU A 215 6.75 1.37 8.98
CA LEU A 215 7.32 1.72 10.27
C LEU A 215 7.63 0.49 11.13
N VAL A 216 8.56 -0.34 10.66
CA VAL A 216 9.07 -1.52 11.35
C VAL A 216 10.30 -1.12 12.16
N GLN A 217 10.29 -1.40 13.46
CA GLN A 217 11.41 -1.09 14.34
C GLN A 217 12.68 -1.83 13.90
N ALA A 218 13.82 -1.14 13.93
CA ALA A 218 15.09 -1.80 13.63
C ALA A 218 15.39 -2.89 14.67
N PRO A 219 16.01 -4.02 14.25
CA PRO A 219 16.46 -5.03 15.18
C PRO A 219 17.36 -4.40 16.25
N CYS A 220 17.01 -4.58 17.52
CA CYS A 220 17.85 -4.15 18.63
C CYS A 220 19.17 -4.94 18.57
N SER A 221 20.20 -4.35 17.95
CA SER A 221 21.56 -4.86 18.04
C SER A 221 21.95 -4.88 19.52
N GLY A 222 22.05 -6.06 20.13
CA GLY A 222 22.41 -6.27 21.54
C GLY A 222 23.78 -5.69 21.94
N LYS A 223 24.54 -5.11 21.02
CA LYS A 223 25.67 -4.24 21.33
C LYS A 223 25.19 -2.79 21.44
N LYS A 224 24.91 -2.36 22.67
CA LYS A 224 24.98 -0.93 23.05
C LYS A 224 26.43 -0.48 22.89
N THR A 225 26.85 -0.11 21.68
CA THR A 225 28.04 0.71 21.51
C THR A 225 27.79 2.05 22.21
N ARG A 226 28.78 2.53 22.97
CA ARG A 226 28.73 3.67 23.92
C ARG A 226 28.39 5.05 23.31
N GLY A 227 27.84 5.11 22.10
CA GLY A 227 27.33 6.31 21.46
C GLY A 227 26.52 5.92 20.21
N GLY A 228 25.23 6.25 20.20
CA GLY A 228 24.31 6.02 19.08
C GLY A 228 23.49 4.75 19.23
N GLY A 229 22.22 4.90 19.66
CA GLY A 229 21.21 3.86 19.47
C GLY A 229 21.05 3.58 17.97
N GLY A 230 20.70 2.35 17.60
CA GLY A 230 20.41 2.03 16.21
C GLY A 230 19.24 2.86 15.67
N SER A 231 19.18 3.02 14.35
CA SER A 231 18.05 3.59 13.59
C SER A 231 16.72 3.19 14.21
N LEU A 232 15.79 4.12 14.39
CA LEU A 232 14.48 3.82 14.96
C LEU A 232 13.72 2.80 14.10
N TYR A 233 13.87 2.92 12.78
CA TYR A 233 13.22 2.07 11.79
C TYR A 233 14.21 1.25 10.96
N ASP A 234 13.79 0.07 10.51
CA ASP A 234 14.57 -0.81 9.64
C ASP A 234 14.51 -0.35 8.17
N VAL A 235 15.33 0.65 7.83
CA VAL A 235 15.48 1.13 6.45
C VAL A 235 15.99 0.03 5.51
N GLY A 236 16.81 -0.91 6.01
CA GLY A 236 17.32 -2.02 5.21
C GLY A 236 16.21 -2.98 4.76
N LEU A 237 15.23 -3.23 5.62
CA LEU A 237 14.05 -4.02 5.27
C LEU A 237 13.20 -3.32 4.18
N VAL A 238 12.99 -2.01 4.29
CA VAL A 238 12.24 -1.24 3.27
C VAL A 238 12.96 -1.25 1.93
N LEU A 239 14.29 -1.11 1.91
CA LEU A 239 15.08 -1.24 0.68
C LEU A 239 14.87 -2.60 0.00
N ARG A 240 14.86 -3.70 0.77
CA ARG A 240 14.57 -5.03 0.22
C ARG A 240 13.14 -5.16 -0.33
N PHE A 241 12.15 -4.51 0.28
CA PHE A 241 10.79 -4.45 -0.29
C PHE A 241 10.79 -3.73 -1.63
N LEU A 242 11.53 -2.63 -1.76
CA LEU A 242 11.65 -1.86 -3.00
C LEU A 242 12.35 -2.66 -4.09
N GLU A 243 13.45 -3.35 -3.77
CA GLU A 243 14.13 -4.25 -4.70
C GLU A 243 13.19 -5.35 -5.23
N ALA A 244 12.42 -5.98 -4.33
CA ALA A 244 11.44 -7.00 -4.70
C ALA A 244 10.30 -6.44 -5.55
N PHE A 245 9.84 -5.21 -5.29
CA PHE A 245 8.80 -4.52 -6.06
C PHE A 245 9.28 -4.20 -7.48
N LEU A 246 10.50 -3.66 -7.62
CA LEU A 246 11.06 -3.26 -8.91
C LEU A 246 11.41 -4.45 -9.81
N ARG A 247 11.68 -5.63 -9.24
CA ARG A 247 11.93 -6.87 -9.99
C ARG A 247 10.74 -7.33 -10.84
N GLU A 248 9.53 -6.86 -10.53
CA GLU A 248 8.32 -7.20 -11.32
C GLU A 248 8.02 -6.21 -12.44
N GLU A 249 8.89 -5.22 -12.68
CA GLU A 249 8.66 -4.16 -13.68
C GLU A 249 7.27 -3.53 -13.55
N PRO A 250 7.00 -2.84 -12.42
CA PRO A 250 5.66 -2.39 -12.09
C PRO A 250 5.14 -1.34 -13.08
N GLU A 251 3.85 -1.47 -13.41
CA GLU A 251 3.11 -0.48 -14.19
C GLU A 251 3.29 0.95 -13.64
N PRO A 252 3.36 1.99 -14.49
CA PRO A 252 3.63 3.36 -14.08
C PRO A 252 2.74 3.86 -12.94
N ALA A 253 1.45 3.50 -12.93
CA ALA A 253 0.52 3.89 -11.87
C ALA A 253 0.89 3.29 -10.50
N ARG A 254 1.30 2.02 -10.46
CA ARG A 254 1.76 1.35 -9.23
C ARG A 254 3.08 1.95 -8.77
N LEU A 255 4.00 2.19 -9.70
CA LEU A 255 5.29 2.77 -9.44
C LEU A 255 5.19 4.18 -8.82
N LYS A 256 4.30 5.03 -9.35
CA LYS A 256 4.02 6.37 -8.79
C LYS A 256 3.46 6.32 -7.38
N LYS A 257 2.54 5.37 -7.12
CA LYS A 257 1.97 5.18 -5.78
C LYS A 257 3.03 4.76 -4.76
N VAL A 258 3.94 3.86 -5.13
CA VAL A 258 5.08 3.50 -4.29
C VAL A 258 6.06 4.67 -4.14
N GLY A 259 6.27 5.48 -5.18
CA GLY A 259 7.05 6.71 -5.11
C GLY A 259 6.55 7.66 -4.02
N ALA A 260 5.25 7.94 -4.00
CA ALA A 260 4.64 8.76 -2.97
C ALA A 260 4.78 8.15 -1.56
N LEU A 261 4.62 6.83 -1.44
CA LEU A 261 4.78 6.12 -0.17
C LEU A 261 6.23 6.21 0.37
N VAL A 262 7.23 6.05 -0.51
CA VAL A 262 8.65 6.18 -0.14
C VAL A 262 8.99 7.60 0.25
N ASP A 263 8.39 8.61 -0.40
CA ASP A 263 8.60 10.01 -0.02
C ASP A 263 8.02 10.34 1.36
N LEU A 264 6.85 9.77 1.70
CA LEU A 264 6.32 9.84 3.07
C LEU A 264 7.23 9.16 4.09
N TYR A 265 7.77 7.98 3.74
CA TYR A 265 8.71 7.26 4.59
C TYR A 265 10.03 8.02 4.77
N LEU A 266 10.58 8.62 3.70
CA LEU A 266 11.75 9.49 3.75
C LEU A 266 11.54 10.68 4.69
N ALA A 267 10.36 11.31 4.66
CA ALA A 267 10.03 12.40 5.57
C ALA A 267 9.96 11.95 7.04
N GLU A 268 9.52 10.72 7.30
CA GLU A 268 9.45 10.15 8.65
C GLU A 268 10.81 9.72 9.21
N VAL A 269 11.72 9.21 8.36
CA VAL A 269 13.07 8.78 8.80
C VAL A 269 14.10 9.91 8.78
N ALA A 270 13.87 10.99 8.03
CA ALA A 270 14.79 12.13 7.93
C ALA A 270 15.14 12.80 9.28
N PRO A 271 14.21 12.91 10.25
CA PRO A 271 14.51 13.48 11.57
C PRO A 271 15.30 12.55 12.50
N ASP A 272 15.57 11.30 12.13
CA ASP A 272 16.26 10.32 12.99
C ASP A 272 17.77 10.59 13.03
N PRO A 273 18.34 11.08 14.16
CA PRO A 273 19.76 11.39 14.25
C PRO A 273 20.68 10.17 14.10
N SER A 274 20.13 8.96 14.24
CA SER A 274 20.88 7.71 14.12
C SER A 274 20.88 7.13 12.71
N LEU A 275 20.11 7.72 11.77
CA LEU A 275 20.11 7.30 10.38
C LEU A 275 21.41 7.70 9.68
N ARG A 276 22.16 6.71 9.20
CA ARG A 276 23.44 6.93 8.52
C ARG A 276 23.24 7.55 7.14
N PRO A 277 24.14 8.46 6.69
CA PRO A 277 24.01 9.13 5.39
C PRO A 277 23.97 8.16 4.22
N ALA A 278 24.79 7.09 4.26
CA ALA A 278 24.81 6.06 3.22
C ALA A 278 23.44 5.39 3.02
N ARG A 279 22.74 5.06 4.12
CA ARG A 279 21.40 4.44 4.05
C ARG A 279 20.34 5.41 3.55
N PHE A 280 20.46 6.69 3.93
CA PHE A 280 19.55 7.72 3.43
C PHE A 280 19.73 7.95 1.91
N VAL A 281 20.98 7.96 1.41
CA VAL A 281 21.26 8.02 -0.03
C VAL A 281 20.64 6.81 -0.74
N GLU A 282 20.90 5.58 -0.26
CA GLU A 282 20.34 4.36 -0.84
C GLU A 282 18.81 4.47 -0.98
N LEU A 283 18.12 4.91 0.07
CA LEU A 283 16.66 5.06 0.07
C LEU A 283 16.17 6.17 -0.90
N ALA A 284 16.85 7.32 -0.93
CA ALA A 284 16.52 8.43 -1.82
C ALA A 284 16.65 8.04 -3.31
N THR A 285 17.65 7.20 -3.62
CA THR A 285 17.96 6.75 -4.99
C THR A 285 17.42 5.37 -5.36
N ALA A 286 16.70 4.70 -4.46
CA ALA A 286 16.21 3.33 -4.67
C ALA A 286 15.20 3.21 -5.82
N LEU A 287 14.43 4.28 -6.07
CA LEU A 287 13.39 4.30 -7.09
C LEU A 287 13.88 4.92 -8.41
N PRO A 288 13.41 4.40 -9.56
CA PRO A 288 13.73 4.98 -10.86
C PRO A 288 13.10 6.37 -11.02
N PRO A 289 13.63 7.22 -11.93
CA PRO A 289 13.08 8.56 -12.15
C PRO A 289 11.59 8.56 -12.49
N ALA A 290 11.09 7.55 -13.21
CA ALA A 290 9.67 7.43 -13.57
C ALA A 290 8.71 7.34 -12.36
N ALA A 291 9.21 7.03 -11.15
CA ALA A 291 8.39 6.91 -9.95
C ALA A 291 7.89 8.25 -9.39
N ARG A 292 8.50 9.38 -9.77
CA ARG A 292 8.19 10.70 -9.20
C ARG A 292 7.94 11.72 -10.27
N ASP A 293 6.71 12.23 -10.36
CA ASP A 293 6.40 13.37 -11.24
C ASP A 293 6.97 14.68 -10.66
N CYS A 294 7.06 14.78 -9.33
CA CYS A 294 7.56 15.94 -8.60
C CYS A 294 8.54 15.51 -7.51
N HIS A 295 9.66 16.23 -7.37
CA HIS A 295 10.70 15.94 -6.38
C HIS A 295 10.61 16.79 -5.10
N ASP A 296 9.53 17.57 -4.92
CA ASP A 296 9.38 18.47 -3.78
C ASP A 296 9.34 17.76 -2.43
N ALA A 297 8.68 16.60 -2.36
CA ALA A 297 8.60 15.81 -1.12
C ALA A 297 9.98 15.25 -0.74
N LEU A 298 10.69 14.71 -1.73
CA LEU A 298 12.08 14.27 -1.57
C LEU A 298 13.00 15.43 -1.12
N TYR A 299 12.87 16.61 -1.74
CA TYR A 299 13.61 17.80 -1.34
C TYR A 299 13.33 18.19 0.12
N ARG A 300 12.07 18.24 0.54
CA ARG A 300 11.70 18.54 1.93
C ARG A 300 12.29 17.54 2.92
N ALA A 301 12.28 16.24 2.59
CA ALA A 301 12.90 15.22 3.43
C ALA A 301 14.43 15.42 3.53
N ILE A 302 15.10 15.76 2.42
CA ILE A 302 16.53 16.05 2.42
C ILE A 302 16.87 17.31 3.23
N ASP A 303 16.06 18.36 3.14
CA ASP A 303 16.24 19.59 3.92
C ASP A 303 16.15 19.30 5.43
N VAL A 304 15.13 18.57 5.86
CA VAL A 304 15.00 18.12 7.25
C VAL A 304 16.19 17.25 7.68
N TYR A 305 16.64 16.33 6.82
CA TYR A 305 17.81 15.51 7.10
C TYR A 305 19.08 16.37 7.30
N PHE A 306 19.32 17.38 6.47
CA PHE A 306 20.46 18.28 6.63
C PHE A 306 20.37 19.14 7.90
N GLN A 307 19.18 19.53 8.31
CA GLN A 307 18.96 20.27 9.57
C GLN A 307 19.31 19.43 10.80
N VAL A 308 18.99 18.13 10.78
CA VAL A 308 19.29 17.22 11.90
C VAL A 308 20.74 16.71 11.86
N HIS A 309 21.29 16.46 10.68
CA HIS A 309 22.63 15.91 10.49
C HIS A 309 23.67 16.99 10.18
N GLY A 310 23.87 17.94 11.10
CA GLY A 310 24.82 19.05 10.93
C GLY A 310 26.31 18.66 10.80
N ARG A 311 26.67 17.38 10.96
CA ARG A 311 28.04 16.86 10.84
C ARG A 311 28.40 16.31 9.44
N LEU A 312 27.50 16.42 8.47
CA LEU A 312 27.73 15.93 7.10
C LEU A 312 28.81 16.74 6.38
N THR A 313 29.70 16.06 5.65
CA THR A 313 30.66 16.75 4.77
C THR A 313 29.96 17.26 3.50
N ASP A 314 30.58 18.24 2.83
CA ASP A 314 30.04 18.75 1.56
C ASP A 314 29.96 17.66 0.48
N GLU A 315 30.85 16.67 0.47
CA GLU A 315 30.77 15.52 -0.43
C GLU A 315 29.56 14.63 -0.12
N GLU A 316 29.25 14.40 1.14
CA GLU A 316 28.07 13.61 1.56
C GLU A 316 26.78 14.34 1.20
N LYS A 317 26.70 15.64 1.50
CA LYS A 317 25.57 16.48 1.09
C LYS A 317 25.39 16.47 -0.42
N MET A 318 26.49 16.57 -1.18
CA MET A 318 26.45 16.49 -2.64
C MET A 318 25.94 15.13 -3.13
N LYS A 319 26.37 14.03 -2.52
CA LYS A 319 25.87 12.68 -2.86
C LYS A 319 24.36 12.56 -2.63
N ILE A 320 23.84 13.11 -1.54
CA ILE A 320 22.40 13.13 -1.25
C ILE A 320 21.66 14.00 -2.28
N CYS A 321 22.18 15.19 -2.60
CA CYS A 321 21.56 16.10 -3.57
C CYS A 321 21.51 15.54 -4.99
N LYS A 322 22.40 14.62 -5.38
CA LYS A 322 22.37 13.95 -6.69
C LYS A 322 21.10 13.13 -6.93
N GLY A 323 20.38 12.72 -5.88
CA GLY A 323 19.09 12.05 -6.00
C GLY A 323 17.94 12.96 -6.45
N ILE A 324 18.14 14.28 -6.42
CA ILE A 324 17.12 15.26 -6.82
C ILE A 324 17.23 15.54 -8.32
N ASN A 325 16.13 15.36 -9.05
CA ASN A 325 16.00 15.93 -10.39
C ASN A 325 15.49 17.37 -10.29
N TYR A 326 16.37 18.34 -10.49
CA TYR A 326 16.07 19.76 -10.36
C TYR A 326 15.01 20.26 -11.36
N GLU A 327 14.82 19.59 -12.51
CA GLU A 327 13.79 19.93 -13.49
C GLU A 327 12.37 19.57 -13.02
N ARG A 328 12.26 18.64 -12.05
CA ARG A 328 10.98 18.18 -11.47
C ARG A 328 10.68 18.82 -10.12
N LEU A 329 11.45 19.83 -9.72
CA LEU A 329 11.16 20.66 -8.56
C LEU A 329 10.22 21.79 -8.94
N SER A 330 9.29 22.11 -8.04
CA SER A 330 8.48 23.31 -8.17
C SER A 330 9.34 24.58 -8.09
N PRO A 331 8.89 25.68 -8.70
CA PRO A 331 9.67 26.92 -8.69
C PRO A 331 9.89 27.46 -7.27
N ASP A 332 8.99 27.18 -6.34
CA ASP A 332 9.11 27.62 -4.96
C ASP A 332 10.13 26.75 -4.18
N CYS A 333 10.16 25.44 -4.43
CA CYS A 333 11.21 24.57 -3.89
C CYS A 333 12.60 24.91 -4.42
N CYS A 334 12.77 25.23 -5.71
CA CYS A 334 14.08 25.68 -6.22
C CYS A 334 14.52 27.02 -5.62
N LYS A 335 13.59 27.98 -5.41
CA LYS A 335 13.91 29.24 -4.72
C LYS A 335 14.35 29.00 -3.28
N HIS A 336 13.66 28.09 -2.59
CA HIS A 336 14.01 27.71 -1.22
C HIS A 336 15.39 27.05 -1.18
N LEU A 337 15.66 26.09 -2.07
CA LEU A 337 16.95 25.42 -2.22
C LEU A 337 18.08 26.42 -2.50
N ALA A 338 17.86 27.36 -3.42
CA ALA A 338 18.86 28.36 -3.79
C ALA A 338 19.23 29.33 -2.64
N ARG A 339 18.30 29.56 -1.70
CA ARG A 339 18.51 30.43 -0.53
C ARG A 339 19.00 29.68 0.71
N ASN A 340 18.90 28.36 0.72
CA ASN A 340 19.21 27.54 1.89
C ASN A 340 20.73 27.30 1.99
N ALA A 341 21.36 27.96 2.95
CA ALA A 341 22.80 27.85 3.21
C ALA A 341 23.25 26.45 3.69
N GLY A 342 22.31 25.58 4.09
CA GLY A 342 22.61 24.20 4.48
C GLY A 342 23.00 23.31 3.28
N PHE A 343 22.58 23.70 2.06
CA PHE A 343 22.82 22.96 0.83
C PHE A 343 24.13 23.40 0.14
N PRO A 344 24.84 22.47 -0.54
CA PRO A 344 26.03 22.82 -1.30
C PRO A 344 25.73 23.85 -2.41
N THR A 345 26.64 24.82 -2.58
CA THR A 345 26.52 25.88 -3.60
C THR A 345 26.27 25.34 -5.01
N ARG A 346 26.92 24.22 -5.38
CA ARG A 346 26.71 23.57 -6.67
C ARG A 346 25.28 23.05 -6.86
N ALA A 347 24.61 22.57 -5.80
CA ALA A 347 23.21 22.15 -5.88
C ALA A 347 22.29 23.37 -6.07
N ALA A 348 22.55 24.47 -5.37
CA ALA A 348 21.82 25.73 -5.55
C ALA A 348 21.93 26.28 -6.98
N VAL A 349 23.14 26.25 -7.56
CA VAL A 349 23.37 26.67 -8.95
C VAL A 349 22.62 25.77 -9.94
N GLN A 350 22.63 24.44 -9.74
CA GLN A 350 21.89 23.50 -10.59
C GLN A 350 20.37 23.75 -10.52
N ALA A 351 19.82 24.00 -9.34
CA ALA A 351 18.41 24.34 -9.17
C ALA A 351 18.03 25.62 -9.91
N LEU A 352 18.82 26.70 -9.78
CA LEU A 352 18.58 27.94 -10.51
C LEU A 352 18.70 27.76 -12.02
N ALA A 353 19.72 27.03 -12.49
CA ALA A 353 19.93 26.76 -13.91
C ALA A 353 18.72 26.03 -14.53
N SER A 354 18.14 25.06 -13.82
CA SER A 354 16.94 24.34 -14.27
C SER A 354 15.74 25.28 -14.46
N GLN A 355 15.52 26.23 -13.55
CA GLN A 355 14.46 27.24 -13.70
C GLN A 355 14.67 28.11 -14.94
N HIS A 356 15.91 28.57 -15.16
CA HIS A 356 16.24 29.38 -16.33
C HIS A 356 16.08 28.60 -17.65
N ALA A 357 16.35 27.29 -17.66
CA ALA A 357 16.15 26.42 -18.82
C ALA A 357 14.65 26.26 -19.14
N VAL A 358 13.82 25.98 -18.13
CA VAL A 358 12.36 25.88 -18.27
C VAL A 358 11.77 27.20 -18.78
N LEU A 359 12.17 28.33 -18.20
CA LEU A 359 11.74 29.67 -18.64
C LEU A 359 12.15 29.96 -20.10
N LYS A 360 13.39 29.65 -20.49
CA LYS A 360 13.86 29.82 -21.87
C LYS A 360 13.11 28.94 -22.87
N GLY A 361 12.74 27.72 -22.47
CA GLY A 361 11.89 26.84 -23.26
C GLY A 361 10.52 27.48 -23.51
N ILE A 362 9.84 27.92 -22.45
CA ILE A 362 8.52 28.58 -22.54
C ILE A 362 8.58 29.82 -23.45
N ILE A 363 9.62 30.65 -23.31
CA ILE A 363 9.80 31.89 -24.11
C ILE A 363 10.11 31.58 -25.58
N ARG A 364 10.87 30.52 -25.89
CA ARG A 364 11.13 30.10 -27.28
C ARG A 364 9.87 29.58 -27.97
N HIS A 365 8.95 28.95 -27.23
CA HIS A 365 7.67 28.49 -27.76
C HIS A 365 6.60 29.61 -27.88
N SER A 366 6.93 30.84 -27.46
CA SER A 366 6.10 32.05 -27.61
C SER A 366 6.72 33.08 -28.56
N GLY A 367 7.45 32.64 -29.60
CA GLY A 367 8.06 33.53 -30.60
C GLY A 367 7.06 34.50 -31.27
N PRO A 368 7.51 35.70 -31.67
CA PRO A 368 6.67 36.87 -31.92
C PRO A 368 5.70 36.69 -33.09
N MET A 369 4.48 37.20 -32.92
CA MET A 369 3.48 37.39 -33.99
C MET A 369 4.13 38.12 -35.18
N LYS A 370 4.40 37.40 -36.27
CA LYS A 370 4.85 38.01 -37.53
C LYS A 370 3.60 38.59 -38.22
N PRO A 371 3.61 39.86 -38.65
CA PRO A 371 2.45 40.45 -39.31
C PRO A 371 2.20 39.77 -40.66
N PRO A 372 0.92 39.66 -41.11
CA PRO A 372 0.58 38.97 -42.33
C PRO A 372 1.10 39.74 -43.55
N PRO A 373 1.72 39.08 -44.55
CA PRO A 373 2.11 39.76 -45.78
C PRO A 373 0.88 40.04 -46.67
N PRO A 374 0.88 41.15 -47.43
CA PRO A 374 -0.21 41.49 -48.34
C PRO A 374 -0.22 40.58 -49.58
N SER A 375 -1.42 40.38 -50.10
CA SER A 375 -1.83 39.42 -51.13
C SER A 375 -1.48 39.80 -52.58
N ALA A 376 -0.90 38.81 -53.31
CA ALA A 376 -1.07 38.42 -54.73
C ALA A 376 -0.69 39.43 -55.86
N PRO A 377 -0.28 39.01 -57.10
CA PRO A 377 -0.93 37.99 -57.95
C PRO A 377 0.01 37.04 -58.75
N PRO A 378 -0.53 36.09 -59.56
CA PRO A 378 0.12 34.84 -59.94
C PRO A 378 0.68 34.84 -61.37
N ALA A 379 1.70 34.01 -61.64
CA ALA A 379 1.92 33.40 -62.96
C ALA A 379 3.06 32.35 -62.94
N THR A 380 2.66 31.11 -63.26
CA THR A 380 3.30 30.14 -64.16
C THR A 380 4.83 29.96 -64.21
N GLY A 381 5.27 28.72 -63.93
CA GLY A 381 6.15 28.01 -64.87
C GLY A 381 7.51 27.51 -64.37
N LYS A 382 7.55 26.19 -64.14
CA LYS A 382 8.62 25.23 -64.51
C LYS A 382 9.90 25.04 -63.65
N HIS A 383 10.19 23.73 -63.52
CA HIS A 383 11.48 23.01 -63.39
C HIS A 383 12.13 22.79 -62.01
N GLN A 384 11.79 21.64 -61.41
CA GLN A 384 12.61 20.42 -61.25
C GLN A 384 14.06 20.48 -60.71
N ARG A 385 14.29 19.63 -59.69
CA ARG A 385 15.51 19.03 -59.06
C ARG A 385 15.70 19.49 -57.62
N ASP A 386 16.21 18.73 -56.65
CA ASP A 386 16.56 17.31 -56.45
C ASP A 386 16.75 17.18 -54.92
N GLY A 387 16.56 15.98 -54.37
CA GLY A 387 17.31 15.51 -53.19
C GLY A 387 16.75 15.72 -51.76
N HIS A 388 16.62 14.57 -51.07
CA HIS A 388 16.99 14.27 -49.68
C HIS A 388 15.88 14.00 -48.63
N ASP A 389 15.92 12.76 -48.16
CA ASP A 389 15.72 12.25 -46.79
C ASP A 389 14.35 12.48 -46.11
N ASP A 390 13.56 11.40 -45.98
CA ASP A 390 12.37 11.35 -45.12
C ASP A 390 12.52 10.24 -44.08
N GLY A 391 12.38 10.64 -42.81
CA GLY A 391 12.54 9.78 -41.66
C GLY A 391 12.46 10.55 -40.35
N GLY A 392 11.32 11.16 -40.03
CA GLY A 392 11.10 11.67 -38.66
C GLY A 392 9.87 12.53 -38.40
N ASP A 393 8.66 11.97 -38.46
CA ASP A 393 7.42 12.71 -38.15
C ASP A 393 6.54 12.03 -37.06
N GLN A 394 7.15 11.71 -35.90
CA GLN A 394 6.40 11.28 -34.70
C GLN A 394 6.48 12.26 -33.51
N GLN A 395 7.38 13.25 -33.54
CA GLN A 395 7.52 14.20 -32.42
C GLN A 395 6.51 15.36 -32.49
N GLN A 396 6.06 15.75 -33.68
CA GLN A 396 5.26 16.96 -33.88
C GLN A 396 3.78 16.80 -33.45
N VAL A 397 3.25 15.58 -33.55
CA VAL A 397 1.85 15.27 -33.19
C VAL A 397 1.66 15.22 -31.66
N VAL A 398 2.62 14.68 -30.92
CA VAL A 398 2.57 14.58 -29.44
C VAL A 398 2.65 15.97 -28.80
N LEU A 399 3.48 16.87 -29.35
CA LEU A 399 3.63 18.24 -28.85
C LEU A 399 2.37 19.10 -29.03
N TYR A 400 1.61 18.86 -30.10
CA TYR A 400 0.33 19.55 -30.31
C TYR A 400 -0.75 19.05 -29.35
N ALA A 401 -0.79 17.73 -29.07
CA ALA A 401 -1.73 17.15 -28.13
C ALA A 401 -1.54 17.68 -26.70
N SER A 402 -0.30 17.70 -26.18
CA SER A 402 -0.02 18.25 -24.83
C SER A 402 -0.28 19.76 -24.73
N ARG A 403 -0.09 20.52 -25.82
CA ARG A 403 -0.41 21.96 -25.87
C ARG A 403 -1.91 22.22 -25.88
N LEU A 404 -2.68 21.35 -26.54
CA LEU A 404 -4.14 21.39 -26.55
C LEU A 404 -4.70 21.05 -25.15
N GLU A 405 -4.17 20.01 -24.48
CA GLU A 405 -4.59 19.63 -23.13
C GLU A 405 -4.32 20.73 -22.09
N LEU A 406 -3.11 21.30 -22.06
CA LEU A 406 -2.77 22.41 -21.16
C LEU A 406 -3.61 23.67 -21.42
N SER A 407 -3.98 23.94 -22.66
CA SER A 407 -4.86 25.06 -23.02
C SER A 407 -6.30 24.81 -22.57
N LEU A 408 -6.79 23.58 -22.72
CA LEU A 408 -8.14 23.18 -22.29
C LEU A 408 -8.28 23.23 -20.76
N GLU A 409 -7.29 22.73 -20.03
CA GLU A 409 -7.25 22.80 -18.56
C GLU A 409 -7.20 24.25 -18.06
N ASN A 410 -6.43 25.12 -18.72
CA ASN A 410 -6.42 26.56 -18.38
C ASN A 410 -7.76 27.24 -18.64
N GLN A 411 -8.47 26.88 -19.71
CA GLN A 411 -9.82 27.40 -19.99
C GLN A 411 -10.84 26.87 -18.97
N SER A 412 -10.73 25.60 -18.58
CA SER A 412 -11.56 24.98 -17.53
C SER A 412 -11.31 25.60 -16.16
N LEU A 413 -10.05 25.89 -15.81
CA LEU A 413 -9.72 26.54 -14.54
C LEU A 413 -10.24 27.98 -14.51
N LYS A 414 -10.15 28.72 -15.62
CA LYS A 414 -10.74 30.07 -15.72
C LYS A 414 -12.25 30.05 -15.55
N SER A 415 -12.95 29.13 -16.21
CA SER A 415 -14.41 29.03 -16.08
C SER A 415 -14.84 28.62 -14.67
N LEU A 416 -14.07 27.76 -13.99
CA LEU A 416 -14.30 27.42 -12.59
C LEU A 416 -14.11 28.64 -11.67
N LEU A 417 -13.05 29.42 -11.90
CA LEU A 417 -12.74 30.62 -11.11
C LEU A 417 -13.80 31.71 -11.31
N ASP A 418 -14.28 31.90 -12.54
CA ASP A 418 -15.39 32.80 -12.85
C ASP A 418 -16.69 32.33 -12.18
N GLY A 419 -16.96 31.02 -12.17
CA GLY A 419 -18.08 30.43 -11.44
C GLY A 419 -17.98 30.61 -9.93
N MET A 420 -16.78 30.48 -9.35
CA MET A 420 -16.54 30.76 -7.93
C MET A 420 -16.72 32.24 -7.60
N ASN A 421 -16.21 33.15 -8.44
CA ASN A 421 -16.39 34.60 -8.27
C ASN A 421 -17.85 35.00 -8.37
N TRP A 422 -18.63 34.41 -9.28
CA TRP A 422 -20.07 34.66 -9.38
C TRP A 422 -20.81 34.23 -8.11
N ARG A 423 -20.49 33.05 -7.58
CA ARG A 423 -21.06 32.56 -6.32
C ARG A 423 -20.68 33.46 -5.14
N MET A 424 -19.44 33.94 -5.10
CA MET A 424 -18.97 34.89 -4.09
C MET A 424 -19.77 36.20 -4.15
N MET A 425 -19.96 36.78 -5.33
CA MET A 425 -20.77 38.00 -5.50
C MET A 425 -22.23 37.80 -5.06
N GLU A 426 -22.85 36.66 -5.39
CA GLU A 426 -24.23 36.40 -4.95
C GLU A 426 -24.31 36.21 -3.43
N LEU A 427 -23.30 35.55 -2.83
CA LEU A 427 -23.18 35.43 -1.38
C LEU A 427 -23.02 36.79 -0.70
N GLU A 428 -22.18 37.67 -1.25
CA GLU A 428 -21.99 39.05 -0.78
C GLU A 428 -23.29 39.86 -0.85
N LYS A 429 -24.08 39.66 -1.91
CA LYS A 429 -25.39 40.29 -2.07
C LYS A 429 -26.40 39.78 -1.04
N VAL A 430 -26.41 38.48 -0.73
CA VAL A 430 -27.23 37.91 0.35
C VAL A 430 -26.79 38.44 1.72
N CYS A 431 -25.48 38.46 2.00
CA CYS A 431 -24.93 39.01 3.23
C CYS A 431 -25.28 40.50 3.41
N SER A 432 -25.26 41.27 2.32
CA SER A 432 -25.64 42.69 2.34
C SER A 432 -27.13 42.90 2.60
N ARG A 433 -27.99 42.06 2.02
CA ARG A 433 -29.44 42.05 2.30
C ARG A 433 -29.72 41.71 3.76
N MET A 434 -29.05 40.68 4.29
CA MET A 434 -29.19 40.26 5.68
C MET A 434 -28.69 41.33 6.66
N LYS A 435 -27.58 41.99 6.36
CA LYS A 435 -27.06 43.13 7.14
C LYS A 435 -28.06 44.29 7.19
N THR A 436 -28.71 44.58 6.07
CA THR A 436 -29.74 45.63 5.98
C THR A 436 -30.98 45.26 6.79
N GLN A 437 -31.43 44.00 6.75
CA GLN A 437 -32.55 43.52 7.58
C GLN A 437 -32.21 43.52 9.07
N MET A 438 -31.01 43.11 9.46
CA MET A 438 -30.54 43.17 10.84
C MET A 438 -30.49 44.60 11.37
N ASN A 439 -30.07 45.56 10.56
CA ASN A 439 -30.09 46.97 10.94
C ASN A 439 -31.52 47.52 11.08
N LYS A 440 -32.47 47.09 10.23
CA LYS A 440 -33.90 47.42 10.37
C LYS A 440 -34.52 46.83 11.64
N MET A 441 -34.19 45.59 12.00
CA MET A 441 -34.64 44.96 13.25
C MET A 441 -34.04 45.64 14.49
N LYS A 442 -32.78 46.07 14.44
CA LYS A 442 -32.16 46.86 15.51
C LYS A 442 -32.78 48.26 15.64
N ALA A 443 -33.21 48.87 14.53
CA ALA A 443 -33.94 50.13 14.54
C ALA A 443 -35.36 49.97 15.10
N SER A 444 -36.10 48.89 14.77
CA SER A 444 -37.45 48.68 15.33
C SER A 444 -37.42 48.36 16.83
N ARG A 445 -36.39 47.67 17.33
CA ARG A 445 -36.20 47.45 18.77
C ARG A 445 -35.90 48.74 19.56
N ARG A 446 -35.41 49.81 18.93
CA ARG A 446 -35.21 51.13 19.57
C ARG A 446 -36.47 52.02 19.52
N GLY A 447 -37.45 51.71 18.67
CA GLY A 447 -38.69 52.48 18.53
C GLY A 447 -39.90 51.97 19.33
N GLY A 448 -39.76 50.84 20.05
CA GLY A 448 -40.86 50.16 20.72
C GLY A 448 -40.88 50.27 22.25
N VAL A 449 -40.42 51.39 22.83
CA VAL A 449 -40.55 51.65 24.28
C VAL A 449 -41.20 53.02 24.48
N ALA A 450 -42.49 53.11 24.16
CA ALA A 450 -43.38 54.15 24.69
C ALA A 450 -44.84 53.80 24.35
N ALA A 451 -45.46 52.90 25.14
CA ALA A 451 -46.87 52.98 25.52
C ALA A 451 -47.30 51.74 26.33
N GLY A 452 -47.85 51.99 27.52
CA GLY A 452 -48.89 51.12 28.09
C GLY A 452 -48.51 50.27 29.30
N CYS A 453 -48.65 50.85 30.49
CA CYS A 453 -48.80 50.13 31.75
C CYS A 453 -49.92 49.08 31.67
N THR A 454 -49.72 47.92 32.30
CA THR A 454 -50.59 47.42 33.39
C THR A 454 -50.03 46.12 33.95
N ALA A 455 -49.86 46.13 35.27
CA ALA A 455 -49.42 45.01 36.08
C ALA A 455 -50.38 43.82 35.92
N ARG A 456 -49.83 42.60 35.77
CA ARG A 456 -50.51 41.38 36.20
C ARG A 456 -49.48 40.37 36.70
N SER A 457 -49.66 40.07 37.97
CA SER A 457 -49.03 39.09 38.85
C SER A 457 -48.89 37.69 38.25
N LEU A 458 -47.76 37.05 38.57
CA LEU A 458 -47.56 35.60 38.46
C LEU A 458 -48.56 34.85 39.37
N PRO A 459 -49.18 33.75 38.91
CA PRO A 459 -49.60 32.69 39.81
C PRO A 459 -48.50 31.64 39.93
N ARG A 460 -48.26 31.28 41.19
CA ARG A 460 -47.39 30.19 41.65
C ARG A 460 -48.29 28.98 41.98
N MET A 461 -47.70 27.79 41.98
CA MET A 461 -48.20 26.50 42.51
C MET A 461 -49.13 25.75 41.54
N CYS A 462 -49.15 24.41 41.40
CA CYS A 462 -48.74 23.22 42.17
C CYS A 462 -48.62 22.07 41.12
N SER A 463 -48.16 20.83 41.34
CA SER A 463 -47.60 19.99 42.41
C SER A 463 -47.12 18.72 41.71
#